data_AF-M3F1G9-F1
#
_entry.id   AF-M3F1G9-F1
#
_cell.length_a   1.000
_cell.length_b   1.000
_cell.length_c   1.000
_cell.angle_alpha   90.00
_cell.angle_beta   90.00
_cell.angle_gamma   90.00
#
_symmetry.space_group_name_H-M   'P 1'
#
loop_
_entity.id
_entity.type
_entity.pdbx_description
1 polymer ?
#
loop_
_entity_poly.entity_id
_entity_poly.type
_entity_poly.pdbx_seq_one_letter_code
_entity_poly.pdbx_strand_id
1 'polypeptide(L)'
;MWGPSTLNVEVCLDKEIKTRCKIGVSLGEPCPANCRQNLLHNEWSSEIRESCIAGEKMNAFAEGKAGINVGASAFLQALPFVLEEFISKGRVYLEILIYFLSIIEPEKVKEVIDSFSNKLLYKIIIYEYNIYQQTEDERKSLKKNASFLDLRENAYWGSLSPERICSFIAYCLKEAKDPEFASQFLTVLPSEAVSDLRNLAGLNVEEEKELYLSLKDGIYELPIQIPGIYRHILSLFEDDPEIFLILSTMEELVLRKQQIIESSHAILEKYKSGKLNHQSLFGDLSVLELEISMEILGIFEEKEILGRSEKNLIKELLFKHKHLKSEIT
;
A
#
# COMPACT_ATOMS: atom_id res chain seq x y z
N MET A 1 64.02 20.25 -39.42
CA MET A 1 64.08 20.00 -37.96
C MET A 1 62.73 20.40 -37.39
N TRP A 2 61.94 19.40 -37.03
CA TRP A 2 60.58 19.58 -36.53
C TRP A 2 60.66 19.83 -35.03
N GLY A 3 60.14 20.98 -34.58
CA GLY A 3 59.88 21.23 -33.17
C GLY A 3 58.63 20.48 -32.72
N PRO A 4 58.54 20.05 -31.45
CA PRO A 4 57.38 19.31 -30.97
C PRO A 4 56.19 20.25 -30.78
N SER A 5 55.17 20.07 -31.61
CA SER A 5 53.84 20.62 -31.37
C SER A 5 53.14 19.78 -30.31
N THR A 6 53.15 20.24 -29.06
CA THR A 6 52.25 19.80 -28.00
C THR A 6 50.84 20.26 -28.35
N LEU A 7 50.16 19.46 -29.17
CA LEU A 7 48.73 19.62 -29.45
C LEU A 7 47.93 19.19 -28.21
N ASN A 8 47.44 20.21 -27.49
CA ASN A 8 46.17 20.26 -26.78
C ASN A 8 45.44 18.92 -26.53
N VAL A 9 45.82 18.23 -25.46
CA VAL A 9 45.01 17.17 -24.85
C VAL A 9 44.10 17.72 -23.73
N GLU A 10 44.29 18.98 -23.31
CA GLU A 10 43.52 19.59 -22.21
C GLU A 10 42.18 20.21 -22.61
N VAL A 11 41.83 20.31 -23.89
CA VAL A 11 40.64 21.09 -24.32
C VAL A 11 39.37 20.25 -24.50
N CYS A 12 39.43 18.92 -24.32
CA CYS A 12 38.24 18.04 -24.41
C CYS A 12 37.65 17.63 -23.06
N LEU A 13 38.28 17.92 -21.93
CA LEU A 13 37.79 17.58 -20.58
C LEU A 13 37.02 18.72 -19.88
N ASP A 14 37.17 19.96 -20.33
CA ASP A 14 36.59 21.14 -19.68
C ASP A 14 35.20 21.56 -20.21
N LYS A 15 34.61 20.79 -21.14
CA LYS A 15 33.28 21.07 -21.71
C LYS A 15 32.14 20.21 -21.16
N GLU A 16 32.39 19.35 -20.18
CA GLU A 16 31.35 18.96 -19.23
C GLU A 16 31.17 20.09 -18.23
N ILE A 17 30.58 21.19 -18.71
CA ILE A 17 30.15 22.30 -17.86
C ILE A 17 29.23 21.69 -16.81
N LYS A 18 29.73 21.65 -15.58
CA LYS A 18 29.09 21.12 -14.38
C LYS A 18 27.72 21.77 -14.20
N THR A 19 26.68 21.21 -14.81
CA THR A 19 25.29 21.58 -14.50
C THR A 19 25.09 21.30 -13.02
N ARG A 20 25.05 22.38 -12.25
CA ARG A 20 24.84 22.36 -10.80
C ARG A 20 23.51 23.01 -10.52
N CYS A 21 22.71 22.42 -9.63
CA CYS A 21 21.53 23.11 -9.12
C CYS A 21 21.94 24.30 -8.24
N LYS A 22 20.99 25.16 -7.88
CA LYS A 22 21.24 26.28 -6.95
C LYS A 22 21.72 25.84 -5.55
N ILE A 23 21.56 24.57 -5.19
CA ILE A 23 22.07 23.95 -3.96
C ILE A 23 23.54 23.48 -4.13
N GLY A 24 24.13 23.65 -5.31
CA GLY A 24 25.55 23.36 -5.60
C GLY A 24 25.85 21.92 -6.00
N VAL A 25 24.83 21.05 -6.09
CA VAL A 25 24.96 19.63 -6.41
C VAL A 25 25.10 19.46 -7.92
N SER A 26 26.16 18.78 -8.37
CA SER A 26 26.41 18.51 -9.79
C SER A 26 25.65 17.28 -10.29
N LEU A 27 25.51 17.13 -11.62
CA LEU A 27 24.81 16.00 -12.25
C LEU A 27 25.21 14.61 -11.70
N GLY A 28 26.50 14.38 -11.44
CA GLY A 28 27.04 13.09 -10.97
C GLY A 28 26.94 12.82 -9.46
N GLU A 29 26.48 13.79 -8.65
CA GLU A 29 26.41 13.65 -7.18
C GLU A 29 24.98 13.36 -6.71
N PRO A 30 24.75 12.52 -5.68
CA PRO A 30 23.41 12.30 -5.14
C PRO A 30 22.74 13.59 -4.62
N CYS A 31 21.41 13.68 -4.71
CA CYS A 31 20.67 14.78 -4.11
C CYS A 31 20.72 14.70 -2.56
N PRO A 32 20.91 15.82 -1.85
CA PRO A 32 20.82 15.87 -0.40
C PRO A 32 19.43 15.46 0.09
N ALA A 33 19.34 14.80 1.25
CA ALA A 33 18.09 14.27 1.79
C ALA A 33 17.01 15.33 2.09
N ASN A 34 17.39 16.58 2.29
CA ASN A 34 16.47 17.69 2.59
C ASN A 34 16.23 18.60 1.37
N CYS A 35 16.68 18.18 0.18
CA CYS A 35 16.61 18.99 -1.03
C CYS A 35 15.16 19.38 -1.34
N ARG A 36 14.23 18.42 -1.31
CA ARG A 36 12.82 18.66 -1.56
C ARG A 36 12.18 19.62 -0.56
N GLN A 37 12.44 19.44 0.73
CA GLN A 37 11.91 20.32 1.78
C GLN A 37 12.45 21.76 1.64
N ASN A 38 13.74 21.91 1.29
CA ASN A 38 14.35 23.22 1.03
C ASN A 38 13.75 23.92 -0.21
N LEU A 39 13.32 23.14 -1.22
CA LEU A 39 12.65 23.68 -2.41
C LEU A 39 11.18 24.06 -2.11
N LEU A 40 10.47 23.26 -1.30
CA LEU A 40 9.07 23.51 -0.91
C LEU A 40 8.93 24.71 0.04
N HIS A 41 9.85 24.87 1.01
CA HIS A 41 9.80 26.01 1.94
C HIS A 41 10.02 27.38 1.24
N ASN A 42 10.52 27.35 0.00
CA ASN A 42 10.81 28.51 -0.83
C ASN A 42 9.84 28.67 -2.01
N GLU A 43 8.56 28.28 -1.83
CA GLU A 43 7.46 28.40 -2.81
C GLU A 43 7.37 29.76 -3.53
N TRP A 44 8.01 30.80 -3.01
CA TRP A 44 8.02 32.17 -3.55
C TRP A 44 9.11 32.48 -4.58
N SER A 45 10.01 31.55 -4.95
CA SER A 45 10.95 31.77 -6.05
C SER A 45 10.83 30.71 -7.15
N SER A 46 10.15 31.06 -8.25
CA SER A 46 10.08 30.26 -9.48
C SER A 46 11.48 29.83 -9.95
N GLU A 47 12.46 30.71 -9.80
CA GLU A 47 13.84 30.47 -10.21
C GLU A 47 14.54 29.34 -9.42
N ILE A 48 14.09 28.99 -8.21
CA ILE A 48 14.65 27.86 -7.46
C ILE A 48 14.03 26.55 -7.96
N ARG A 49 12.75 26.55 -8.30
CA ARG A 49 12.08 25.40 -8.95
C ARG A 49 12.67 25.09 -10.31
N GLU A 50 12.93 26.12 -11.12
CA GLU A 50 13.60 26.01 -12.43
C GLU A 50 15.06 25.56 -12.32
N SER A 51 15.66 25.62 -11.13
CA SER A 51 17.04 25.17 -10.90
C SER A 51 17.17 23.71 -10.44
N CYS A 52 16.05 23.02 -10.25
CA CYS A 52 16.04 21.62 -9.87
C CYS A 52 16.51 20.76 -11.05
N ILE A 53 17.65 20.09 -10.90
CA ILE A 53 18.22 19.23 -11.95
C ILE A 53 17.87 17.73 -11.78
N ALA A 54 16.83 17.42 -10.99
CA ALA A 54 16.47 16.04 -10.69
C ALA A 54 16.05 15.27 -11.95
N GLY A 55 15.35 15.93 -12.88
CA GLY A 55 14.98 15.35 -14.17
C GLY A 55 16.19 14.93 -14.99
N GLU A 56 17.22 15.78 -15.04
CA GLU A 56 18.47 15.56 -15.75
C GLU A 56 19.28 14.43 -15.12
N LYS A 57 19.29 14.35 -13.79
CA LYS A 57 19.91 13.23 -13.06
C LYS A 57 19.24 11.90 -13.39
N MET A 58 17.92 11.88 -13.40
CA MET A 58 17.16 10.68 -13.78
C MET A 58 17.36 10.33 -15.26
N ASN A 59 17.47 11.31 -16.17
CA ASN A 59 17.82 11.04 -17.58
C ASN A 59 19.25 10.48 -17.70
N ALA A 60 20.21 11.03 -16.95
CA ALA A 60 21.58 10.54 -16.95
C ALA A 60 21.67 9.09 -16.45
N PHE A 61 20.85 8.72 -15.46
CA PHE A 61 20.68 7.32 -15.06
C PHE A 61 20.07 6.47 -16.17
N ALA A 62 19.01 6.95 -16.83
CA ALA A 62 18.36 6.26 -17.96
C ALA A 62 19.34 5.97 -19.12
N GLU A 63 20.28 6.89 -19.36
CA GLU A 63 21.31 6.78 -20.40
C GLU A 63 22.56 5.99 -19.96
N GLY A 64 22.59 5.46 -18.73
CA GLY A 64 23.74 4.73 -18.18
C GLY A 64 24.95 5.61 -17.82
N LYS A 65 24.77 6.93 -17.75
CA LYS A 65 25.82 7.92 -17.45
C LYS A 65 25.91 8.26 -15.96
N ALA A 66 24.92 7.89 -15.15
CA ALA A 66 24.92 8.09 -13.70
C ALA A 66 24.59 6.79 -12.95
N GLY A 67 25.16 6.64 -11.75
CA GLY A 67 24.93 5.48 -10.90
C GLY A 67 23.55 5.48 -10.22
N ILE A 68 23.13 4.32 -9.73
CA ILE A 68 21.82 4.10 -9.08
C ILE A 68 21.56 5.07 -7.92
N ASN A 69 22.57 5.38 -7.10
CA ASN A 69 22.44 6.30 -5.98
C ASN A 69 22.09 7.74 -6.43
N VAL A 70 22.55 8.15 -7.61
CA VAL A 70 22.25 9.47 -8.17
C VAL A 70 20.81 9.50 -8.67
N GLY A 71 20.39 8.46 -9.41
CA GLY A 71 19.02 8.33 -9.91
C GLY A 71 17.98 8.24 -8.78
N ALA A 72 18.20 7.33 -7.82
CA ALA A 72 17.28 7.10 -6.71
C ALA A 72 17.16 8.32 -5.78
N SER A 73 18.27 8.99 -5.47
CA SER A 73 18.20 10.23 -4.68
C SER A 73 17.53 11.37 -5.44
N ALA A 74 17.71 11.47 -6.76
CA ALA A 74 16.99 12.43 -7.58
C ALA A 74 15.48 12.17 -7.58
N PHE A 75 15.06 10.91 -7.71
CA PHE A 75 13.66 10.49 -7.61
C PHE A 75 13.04 10.88 -6.25
N LEU A 76 13.71 10.53 -5.15
CA LEU A 76 13.21 10.83 -3.79
C LEU A 76 13.06 12.33 -3.51
N GLN A 77 13.92 13.14 -4.14
CA GLN A 77 14.01 14.57 -3.87
C GLN A 77 13.35 15.44 -4.95
N ALA A 78 12.84 14.83 -6.02
CA ALA A 78 12.19 15.56 -7.09
C ALA A 78 10.87 16.19 -6.62
N LEU A 79 10.55 17.34 -7.21
CA LEU A 79 9.22 17.93 -7.08
C LEU A 79 8.25 17.17 -7.98
N PRO A 80 6.94 17.10 -7.64
CA PRO A 80 5.97 16.30 -8.40
C PRO A 80 5.95 16.58 -9.90
N PHE A 81 5.99 17.86 -10.31
CA PHE A 81 5.97 18.24 -11.72
C PHE A 81 7.19 17.71 -12.51
N VAL A 82 8.35 17.57 -11.86
CA VAL A 82 9.57 17.03 -12.49
C VAL A 82 9.38 15.56 -12.80
N LEU A 83 8.71 14.81 -11.92
CA LEU A 83 8.42 13.39 -12.12
C LEU A 83 7.36 13.19 -13.21
N GLU A 84 6.33 14.04 -13.24
CA GLU A 84 5.33 14.04 -14.30
C GLU A 84 5.94 14.33 -15.68
N GLU A 85 6.81 15.34 -15.77
CA GLU A 85 7.53 15.65 -17.01
C GLU A 85 8.46 14.50 -17.41
N PHE A 86 9.19 13.92 -16.45
CA PHE A 86 10.11 12.82 -16.69
C PHE A 86 9.41 11.62 -17.34
N ILE A 87 8.30 11.15 -16.77
CA ILE A 87 7.59 9.99 -17.33
C ILE A 87 6.86 10.31 -18.65
N SER A 88 6.55 11.58 -18.93
CA SER A 88 5.89 11.98 -20.17
C SER A 88 6.76 11.75 -21.41
N LYS A 89 8.08 11.60 -21.22
CA LYS A 89 9.06 11.35 -22.29
C LYS A 89 8.96 9.95 -22.92
N GLY A 90 8.26 9.02 -22.27
CA GLY A 90 7.96 7.69 -22.84
C GLY A 90 8.08 6.53 -21.86
N ARG A 91 7.77 5.33 -22.34
CA ARG A 91 7.66 4.10 -21.54
C ARG A 91 8.92 3.78 -20.72
N VAL A 92 10.11 3.95 -21.30
CA VAL A 92 11.38 3.68 -20.62
C VAL A 92 11.52 4.51 -19.33
N TYR A 93 11.07 5.76 -19.36
CA TYR A 93 11.15 6.66 -18.20
C TYR A 93 10.13 6.29 -17.11
N LEU A 94 8.96 5.78 -17.51
CA LEU A 94 7.98 5.21 -16.58
C LEU A 94 8.55 3.95 -15.89
N GLU A 95 9.17 3.06 -16.65
CA GLU A 95 9.80 1.84 -16.12
C GLU A 95 10.93 2.16 -15.14
N ILE A 96 11.68 3.24 -15.35
CA ILE A 96 12.69 3.72 -14.40
C ILE A 96 12.05 4.20 -13.10
N LEU A 97 10.92 4.90 -13.16
CA LEU A 97 10.21 5.32 -11.96
C LEU A 97 9.73 4.11 -11.15
N ILE A 98 9.09 3.14 -11.82
CA ILE A 98 8.68 1.86 -11.24
C ILE A 98 9.88 1.11 -10.62
N TYR A 99 11.01 1.09 -11.32
CA TYR A 99 12.23 0.49 -10.81
C TYR A 99 12.65 1.13 -9.48
N PHE A 100 12.62 2.47 -9.36
CA PHE A 100 12.91 3.13 -8.09
C PHE A 100 11.91 2.77 -6.98
N LEU A 101 10.61 2.68 -7.29
CA LEU A 101 9.60 2.24 -6.31
C LEU A 101 9.89 0.82 -5.78
N SER A 102 10.37 -0.07 -6.64
CA SER A 102 10.61 -1.48 -6.29
C SER A 102 11.86 -1.73 -5.40
N ILE A 103 12.86 -0.86 -5.51
CA ILE A 103 14.16 -1.03 -4.82
C ILE A 103 14.28 -0.19 -3.55
N ILE A 104 13.50 0.88 -3.43
CA ILE A 104 13.55 1.78 -2.27
C ILE A 104 12.61 1.26 -1.18
N GLU A 105 13.03 1.36 0.07
CA GLU A 105 12.20 1.01 1.23
C GLU A 105 10.88 1.80 1.22
N PRO A 106 9.72 1.13 1.38
CA PRO A 106 8.38 1.75 1.32
C PRO A 106 8.24 3.06 2.12
N GLU A 107 8.83 3.10 3.31
CA GLU A 107 8.78 4.24 4.23
C GLU A 107 9.42 5.49 3.65
N LYS A 108 10.46 5.34 2.81
CA LYS A 108 11.16 6.44 2.16
C LYS A 108 10.41 6.96 0.93
N VAL A 109 9.55 6.14 0.33
CA VAL A 109 8.78 6.51 -0.88
C VAL A 109 7.46 7.19 -0.51
N LYS A 110 6.93 6.97 0.69
CA LYS A 110 5.65 7.53 1.15
C LYS A 110 5.47 9.02 0.81
N GLU A 111 6.41 9.88 1.22
CA GLU A 111 6.31 11.34 0.97
C GLU A 111 6.29 11.69 -0.54
N VAL A 112 6.92 10.85 -1.37
CA VAL A 112 6.95 11.01 -2.83
C VAL A 112 5.59 10.64 -3.41
N ILE A 113 5.06 9.47 -3.05
CA ILE A 113 3.73 9.00 -3.49
C ILE A 113 2.61 9.94 -3.03
N ASP A 114 2.68 10.45 -1.80
CA ASP A 114 1.69 11.40 -1.26
C ASP A 114 1.59 12.67 -2.12
N SER A 115 2.68 13.04 -2.80
CA SER A 115 2.72 14.23 -3.63
C SER A 115 2.38 14.02 -5.10
N PHE A 116 2.22 12.78 -5.54
CA PHE A 116 1.85 12.50 -6.93
C PHE A 116 0.41 12.88 -7.17
N SER A 117 0.12 13.39 -8.36
CA SER A 117 -1.27 13.48 -8.82
C SER A 117 -1.87 12.08 -8.95
N ASN A 118 -3.18 11.94 -8.73
CA ASN A 118 -3.86 10.65 -8.92
C ASN A 118 -3.69 10.12 -10.35
N LYS A 119 -3.62 11.01 -11.33
CA LYS A 119 -3.33 10.68 -12.73
C LYS A 119 -1.96 10.04 -12.91
N LEU A 120 -0.93 10.59 -12.25
CA LEU A 120 0.42 10.02 -12.27
C LEU A 120 0.43 8.65 -11.60
N LEU A 121 -0.13 8.53 -10.39
CA LEU A 121 -0.22 7.25 -9.69
C LEU A 121 -0.95 6.20 -10.52
N TYR A 122 -2.09 6.55 -11.12
CA TYR A 122 -2.87 5.63 -11.91
C TYR A 122 -2.05 5.08 -13.08
N LYS A 123 -1.30 5.93 -13.80
CA LYS A 123 -0.42 5.48 -14.89
C LYS A 123 0.66 4.49 -14.44
N ILE A 124 1.23 4.69 -13.26
CA ILE A 124 2.28 3.83 -12.71
C ILE A 124 1.66 2.48 -12.33
N ILE A 125 0.60 2.51 -11.52
CA ILE A 125 0.07 1.28 -10.92
C ILE A 125 -0.75 0.47 -11.91
N ILE A 126 -1.47 1.09 -12.85
CA ILE A 126 -2.17 0.33 -13.88
C ILE A 126 -1.19 -0.45 -14.76
N TYR A 127 0.03 0.08 -14.97
CA TYR A 127 1.06 -0.63 -15.71
C TYR A 127 1.52 -1.87 -14.94
N GLU A 128 1.79 -1.74 -13.64
CA GLU A 128 2.13 -2.87 -12.77
C GLU A 128 0.99 -3.89 -12.67
N TYR A 129 -0.24 -3.41 -12.56
CA TYR A 129 -1.44 -4.25 -12.50
C TYR A 129 -1.65 -5.06 -13.79
N ASN A 130 -1.42 -4.44 -14.95
CA ASN A 130 -1.49 -5.16 -16.23
C ASN A 130 -0.41 -6.25 -16.34
N ILE A 131 0.81 -6.00 -15.86
CA ILE A 131 1.86 -7.03 -15.78
C ILE A 131 1.46 -8.14 -14.81
N TYR A 132 0.89 -7.77 -13.66
CA TYR A 132 0.35 -8.71 -12.71
C TYR A 132 -0.72 -9.59 -13.37
N GLN A 133 -1.72 -9.03 -14.04
CA GLN A 133 -2.76 -9.81 -14.74
C GLN A 133 -2.19 -10.76 -15.80
N GLN A 134 -1.19 -10.33 -16.59
CA GLN A 134 -0.56 -11.19 -17.61
C GLN A 134 0.13 -12.44 -17.04
N THR A 135 0.53 -12.40 -15.76
CA THR A 135 1.21 -13.50 -15.06
C THR A 135 0.28 -14.28 -14.13
N GLU A 136 -1.03 -14.04 -14.21
CA GLU A 136 -2.03 -14.65 -13.33
C GLU A 136 -2.12 -16.17 -13.48
N ASP A 137 -2.14 -16.68 -14.71
CA ASP A 137 -2.23 -18.13 -14.99
C ASP A 137 -1.02 -18.88 -14.42
N GLU A 138 0.17 -18.30 -14.55
CA GLU A 138 1.40 -18.83 -13.95
C GLU A 138 1.31 -18.85 -12.42
N ARG A 139 0.81 -17.77 -11.80
CA ARG A 139 0.65 -17.71 -10.34
C ARG A 139 -0.39 -18.71 -9.82
N LYS A 140 -1.53 -18.86 -10.52
CA LYS A 140 -2.55 -19.87 -10.22
C LYS A 140 -1.97 -21.28 -10.29
N SER A 141 -1.16 -21.57 -11.31
CA SER A 141 -0.49 -22.88 -11.44
C SER A 141 0.47 -23.18 -10.28
N LEU A 142 1.07 -22.14 -9.70
CA LEU A 142 1.99 -22.21 -8.56
C LEU A 142 1.27 -22.14 -7.19
N LYS A 143 -0.07 -22.12 -7.15
CA LYS A 143 -0.89 -21.91 -5.94
C LYS A 143 -0.50 -20.67 -5.14
N LYS A 144 -0.01 -19.63 -5.81
CA LYS A 144 0.29 -18.33 -5.18
C LYS A 144 -0.99 -17.48 -5.25
N ASN A 145 -1.69 -17.35 -4.12
CA ASN A 145 -2.91 -16.55 -3.98
C ASN A 145 -2.64 -15.15 -3.41
N ALA A 146 -1.47 -14.55 -3.68
CA ALA A 146 -1.19 -13.19 -3.23
C ALA A 146 -2.02 -12.20 -4.06
N SER A 147 -2.73 -11.29 -3.41
CA SER A 147 -3.42 -10.20 -4.11
C SER A 147 -2.41 -9.23 -4.73
N PHE A 148 -2.85 -8.39 -5.67
CA PHE A 148 -1.97 -7.40 -6.30
C PHE A 148 -1.29 -6.48 -5.26
N LEU A 149 -2.02 -6.08 -4.23
CA LEU A 149 -1.51 -5.18 -3.19
C LEU A 149 -0.66 -5.89 -2.12
N ASP A 150 -0.66 -7.22 -2.08
CA ASP A 150 0.23 -8.01 -1.21
C ASP A 150 1.65 -8.13 -1.75
N LEU A 151 1.89 -7.70 -3.00
CA LEU A 151 3.22 -7.70 -3.59
C LEU A 151 4.14 -6.72 -2.84
N ARG A 152 5.41 -7.10 -2.68
CA ARG A 152 6.40 -6.27 -1.96
C ARG A 152 6.54 -4.88 -2.58
N GLU A 153 6.46 -4.83 -3.90
CA GLU A 153 6.51 -3.63 -4.72
C GLU A 153 5.35 -2.67 -4.40
N ASN A 154 4.21 -3.18 -3.91
CA ASN A 154 3.02 -2.43 -3.55
C ASN A 154 2.85 -2.21 -2.03
N ALA A 155 3.77 -2.72 -1.21
CA ALA A 155 3.64 -2.67 0.25
C ALA A 155 3.53 -1.23 0.81
N TYR A 156 3.99 -0.22 0.07
CA TYR A 156 3.86 1.18 0.49
C TYR A 156 2.40 1.65 0.59
N TRP A 157 1.44 1.01 -0.10
CA TRP A 157 0.02 1.35 -0.02
C TRP A 157 -0.51 1.26 1.41
N GLY A 158 -0.07 0.26 2.19
CA GLY A 158 -0.45 0.13 3.60
C GLY A 158 0.10 1.24 4.52
N SER A 159 1.05 2.06 4.03
CA SER A 159 1.63 3.17 4.78
C SER A 159 1.01 4.53 4.46
N LEU A 160 0.22 4.63 3.38
CA LEU A 160 -0.44 5.87 2.96
C LEU A 160 -1.60 6.22 3.89
N SER A 161 -1.99 7.50 3.91
CA SER A 161 -3.17 7.89 4.70
C SER A 161 -4.46 7.38 4.03
N PRO A 162 -5.51 7.07 4.81
CA PRO A 162 -6.79 6.67 4.24
C PRO A 162 -7.35 7.70 3.25
N GLU A 163 -7.18 8.99 3.51
CA GLU A 163 -7.61 10.07 2.63
C GLU A 163 -6.88 10.03 1.28
N ARG A 164 -5.58 9.69 1.27
CA ARG A 164 -4.79 9.54 0.04
C ARG A 164 -5.33 8.40 -0.82
N ILE A 165 -5.62 7.26 -0.20
CA ILE A 165 -6.15 6.06 -0.87
C ILE A 165 -7.58 6.34 -1.39
N CYS A 166 -8.45 6.92 -0.56
CA CYS A 166 -9.81 7.31 -0.95
C CYS A 166 -9.82 8.32 -2.11
N SER A 167 -8.92 9.31 -2.09
CA SER A 167 -8.74 10.25 -3.21
C SER A 167 -8.34 9.54 -4.50
N PHE A 168 -7.47 8.53 -4.40
CA PHE A 168 -7.06 7.71 -5.54
C PHE A 168 -8.21 6.86 -6.09
N ILE A 169 -8.96 6.18 -5.23
CA ILE A 169 -10.18 5.42 -5.60
C ILE A 169 -11.17 6.33 -6.32
N ALA A 170 -11.43 7.52 -5.77
CA ALA A 170 -12.33 8.50 -6.38
C ALA A 170 -11.88 8.90 -7.79
N TYR A 171 -10.57 9.10 -8.01
CA TYR A 171 -10.04 9.36 -9.34
C TYR A 171 -10.25 8.17 -10.30
N CYS A 172 -10.00 6.94 -9.84
CA CYS A 172 -10.20 5.75 -10.67
C CYS A 172 -11.66 5.61 -11.14
N LEU A 173 -12.63 5.91 -10.27
CA LEU A 173 -14.06 5.86 -10.61
C LEU A 173 -14.52 7.03 -11.47
N LYS A 174 -14.14 8.26 -11.10
CA LYS A 174 -14.69 9.48 -11.69
C LYS A 174 -14.03 9.86 -13.00
N GLU A 175 -12.71 9.74 -13.06
CA GLU A 175 -11.89 10.21 -14.17
C GLU A 175 -11.42 9.05 -15.04
N ALA A 176 -10.81 8.02 -14.43
CA ALA A 176 -10.24 6.91 -15.20
C ALA A 176 -11.28 5.89 -15.70
N LYS A 177 -12.47 5.86 -15.07
CA LYS A 177 -13.57 4.91 -15.37
C LYS A 177 -13.13 3.45 -15.27
N ASP A 178 -12.42 3.12 -14.18
CA ASP A 178 -11.82 1.81 -13.95
C ASP A 178 -12.17 1.26 -12.55
N PRO A 179 -13.42 0.82 -12.35
CA PRO A 179 -13.91 0.37 -11.04
C PRO A 179 -13.36 -1.01 -10.63
N GLU A 180 -13.02 -1.89 -11.58
CA GLU A 180 -12.42 -3.20 -11.32
C GLU A 180 -11.01 -3.07 -10.74
N PHE A 181 -10.22 -2.14 -11.26
CA PHE A 181 -8.92 -1.83 -10.66
C PHE A 181 -9.08 -1.09 -9.32
N ALA A 182 -10.02 -0.15 -9.23
CA ALA A 182 -10.25 0.61 -8.00
C ALA A 182 -10.65 -0.28 -6.81
N SER A 183 -11.45 -1.34 -7.06
CA SER A 183 -11.94 -2.25 -6.02
C SER A 183 -10.82 -2.99 -5.30
N GLN A 184 -9.66 -3.19 -5.95
CA GLN A 184 -8.48 -3.81 -5.33
C GLN A 184 -8.01 -3.05 -4.08
N PHE A 185 -8.23 -1.74 -4.01
CA PHE A 185 -7.75 -0.87 -2.92
C PHE A 185 -8.63 -0.91 -1.67
N LEU A 186 -9.80 -1.56 -1.73
CA LEU A 186 -10.67 -1.70 -0.56
C LEU A 186 -10.03 -2.55 0.54
N THR A 187 -9.14 -3.48 0.20
CA THR A 187 -8.51 -4.40 1.17
C THR A 187 -7.36 -3.77 1.96
N VAL A 188 -6.77 -2.67 1.47
CA VAL A 188 -5.68 -1.95 2.15
C VAL A 188 -6.18 -0.80 3.02
N LEU A 189 -7.44 -0.41 2.88
CA LEU A 189 -8.04 0.60 3.73
C LEU A 189 -8.31 0.03 5.13
N PRO A 190 -8.10 0.82 6.19
CA PRO A 190 -8.52 0.41 7.54
C PRO A 190 -10.05 0.30 7.61
N SER A 191 -10.54 -0.57 8.49
CA SER A 191 -11.97 -0.89 8.63
C SER A 191 -12.86 0.35 8.81
N GLU A 192 -12.37 1.35 9.54
CA GLU A 192 -13.06 2.61 9.77
C GLU A 192 -13.21 3.42 8.48
N ALA A 193 -12.16 3.46 7.66
CA ALA A 193 -12.17 4.18 6.39
C ALA A 193 -13.02 3.48 5.33
N VAL A 194 -13.05 2.14 5.33
CA VAL A 194 -13.94 1.36 4.46
C VAL A 194 -15.41 1.61 4.81
N SER A 195 -15.72 1.72 6.10
CA SER A 195 -17.08 1.98 6.57
C SER A 195 -17.56 3.40 6.26
N ASP A 196 -16.65 4.37 6.13
CA ASP A 196 -16.94 5.78 5.78
C ASP A 196 -16.49 6.15 4.35
N LEU A 197 -16.27 5.14 3.50
CA LEU A 197 -15.65 5.30 2.19
C LEU A 197 -16.37 6.34 1.32
N ARG A 198 -17.70 6.29 1.28
CA ARG A 198 -18.52 7.23 0.51
C ARG A 198 -18.20 8.68 0.86
N ASN A 199 -18.06 8.99 2.14
CA ASN A 199 -17.80 10.35 2.60
C ASN A 199 -16.34 10.74 2.37
N LEU A 200 -15.39 9.85 2.67
CA LEU A 200 -13.95 10.11 2.50
C LEU A 200 -13.51 10.25 1.04
N ALA A 201 -14.06 9.43 0.15
CA ALA A 201 -13.81 9.49 -1.29
C ALA A 201 -14.79 10.43 -2.03
N GLY A 202 -15.79 10.97 -1.32
CA GLY A 202 -16.82 11.85 -1.88
C GLY A 202 -17.64 11.20 -2.99
N LEU A 203 -17.93 9.91 -2.88
CA LEU A 203 -18.66 9.13 -3.89
C LEU A 203 -20.17 9.39 -3.78
N ASN A 204 -20.87 9.29 -4.90
CA ASN A 204 -22.33 9.11 -4.86
C ASN A 204 -22.69 7.63 -4.67
N VAL A 205 -23.99 7.35 -4.50
CA VAL A 205 -24.50 6.00 -4.22
C VAL A 205 -24.23 5.05 -5.38
N GLU A 206 -24.37 5.54 -6.61
CA GLU A 206 -24.17 4.76 -7.83
C GLU A 206 -22.70 4.39 -8.04
N GLU A 207 -21.78 5.33 -7.84
CA GLU A 207 -20.32 5.14 -7.89
C GLU A 207 -19.87 4.13 -6.82
N GLU A 208 -20.45 4.21 -5.63
CA GLU A 208 -20.18 3.27 -4.55
C GLU A 208 -20.70 1.86 -4.87
N LYS A 209 -21.93 1.75 -5.41
CA LYS A 209 -22.48 0.47 -5.91
C LYS A 209 -21.59 -0.13 -6.99
N GLU A 210 -21.18 0.67 -7.97
CA GLU A 210 -20.31 0.24 -9.07
C GLU A 210 -18.97 -0.32 -8.54
N LEU A 211 -18.37 0.35 -7.55
CA LEU A 211 -17.13 -0.10 -6.91
C LEU A 211 -17.29 -1.47 -6.22
N TYR A 212 -18.34 -1.66 -5.43
CA TYR A 212 -18.56 -2.93 -4.73
C TYR A 212 -18.96 -4.06 -5.69
N LEU A 213 -19.78 -3.79 -6.71
CA LEU A 213 -20.11 -4.78 -7.74
C LEU A 213 -18.86 -5.24 -8.50
N SER A 214 -17.86 -4.37 -8.64
CA SER A 214 -16.60 -4.69 -9.30
C SER A 214 -15.70 -5.65 -8.50
N LEU A 215 -16.05 -5.97 -7.25
CA LEU A 215 -15.44 -7.06 -6.49
C LEU A 215 -15.91 -8.44 -6.95
N LYS A 216 -16.99 -8.53 -7.75
CA LYS A 216 -17.63 -9.80 -8.14
C LYS A 216 -17.98 -10.59 -6.88
N ASP A 217 -17.56 -11.85 -6.77
CA ASP A 217 -17.79 -12.69 -5.58
C ASP A 217 -17.15 -12.11 -4.29
N GLY A 218 -16.14 -11.24 -4.43
CA GLY A 218 -15.51 -10.55 -3.31
C GLY A 218 -16.46 -9.63 -2.53
N ILE A 219 -17.61 -9.24 -3.10
CA ILE A 219 -18.63 -8.47 -2.38
C ILE A 219 -19.17 -9.23 -1.15
N TYR A 220 -19.18 -10.56 -1.18
CA TYR A 220 -19.63 -11.41 -0.08
C TYR A 220 -18.51 -11.67 0.93
N GLU A 221 -17.25 -11.67 0.49
CA GLU A 221 -16.10 -11.86 1.37
C GLU A 221 -15.75 -10.59 2.15
N LEU A 222 -15.99 -9.41 1.57
CA LEU A 222 -15.61 -8.13 2.17
C LEU A 222 -16.24 -7.92 3.57
N PRO A 223 -17.54 -8.17 3.82
CA PRO A 223 -18.12 -8.11 5.16
C PRO A 223 -17.53 -9.12 6.17
N ILE A 224 -16.93 -10.21 5.71
CA ILE A 224 -16.26 -11.18 6.59
C ILE A 224 -14.90 -10.63 7.04
N GLN A 225 -14.20 -9.95 6.13
CA GLN A 225 -12.90 -9.32 6.38
C GLN A 225 -13.05 -8.03 7.20
N ILE A 226 -14.09 -7.24 6.92
CA ILE A 226 -14.38 -5.94 7.54
C ILE A 226 -15.84 -5.93 8.00
N PRO A 227 -16.17 -6.52 9.17
CA PRO A 227 -17.57 -6.67 9.57
C PRO A 227 -18.31 -5.34 9.79
N GLY A 228 -17.59 -4.26 10.10
CA GLY A 228 -18.17 -2.91 10.26
C GLY A 228 -18.94 -2.40 9.03
N ILE A 229 -18.60 -2.88 7.82
CA ILE A 229 -19.26 -2.45 6.57
C ILE A 229 -20.55 -3.22 6.27
N TYR A 230 -20.81 -4.32 6.97
CA TYR A 230 -21.88 -5.26 6.62
C TYR A 230 -23.27 -4.60 6.51
N ARG A 231 -23.64 -3.82 7.53
CA ARG A 231 -24.94 -3.12 7.56
C ARG A 231 -25.09 -2.14 6.41
N HIS A 232 -23.99 -1.47 6.04
CA HIS A 232 -23.96 -0.50 4.96
C HIS A 232 -24.14 -1.18 3.60
N ILE A 233 -23.35 -2.23 3.29
CA ILE A 233 -23.49 -2.98 2.03
C ILE A 233 -24.89 -3.63 1.93
N LEU A 234 -25.39 -4.21 3.03
CA LEU A 234 -26.73 -4.81 3.04
C LEU A 234 -27.82 -3.79 2.68
N SER A 235 -27.75 -2.58 3.24
CA SER A 235 -28.67 -1.49 2.90
C SER A 235 -28.46 -0.97 1.48
N LEU A 236 -27.21 -0.88 1.02
CA LEU A 236 -26.88 -0.37 -0.30
C LEU A 236 -27.47 -1.25 -1.41
N PHE A 237 -27.50 -2.56 -1.20
CA PHE A 237 -27.99 -3.54 -2.17
C PHE A 237 -29.41 -4.06 -1.88
N GLU A 238 -30.22 -3.35 -1.07
CA GLU A 238 -31.59 -3.77 -0.75
C GLU A 238 -32.50 -3.94 -1.99
N ASP A 239 -32.23 -3.16 -3.04
CA ASP A 239 -32.95 -3.21 -4.32
C ASP A 239 -32.49 -4.35 -5.25
N ASP A 240 -31.41 -5.05 -4.92
CA ASP A 240 -30.89 -6.21 -5.67
C ASP A 240 -31.22 -7.50 -4.92
N PRO A 241 -32.29 -8.24 -5.32
CA PRO A 241 -32.78 -9.37 -4.55
C PRO A 241 -31.77 -10.51 -4.41
N GLU A 242 -30.88 -10.69 -5.38
CA GLU A 242 -29.90 -11.78 -5.37
C GLU A 242 -28.79 -11.48 -4.37
N ILE A 243 -28.17 -10.30 -4.49
CA ILE A 243 -27.10 -9.85 -3.60
C ILE A 243 -27.63 -9.71 -2.17
N PHE A 244 -28.81 -9.10 -2.01
CA PHE A 244 -29.44 -8.91 -0.70
C PHE A 244 -29.72 -10.24 0.00
N LEU A 245 -30.27 -11.23 -0.71
CA LEU A 245 -30.56 -12.53 -0.13
C LEU A 245 -29.28 -13.19 0.40
N ILE A 246 -28.22 -13.23 -0.40
CA ILE A 246 -26.95 -13.84 0.00
C ILE A 246 -26.39 -13.11 1.23
N LEU A 247 -26.25 -11.78 1.18
CA LEU A 247 -25.72 -11.00 2.30
C LEU A 247 -26.55 -11.17 3.59
N SER A 248 -27.88 -11.24 3.48
CA SER A 248 -28.76 -11.44 4.64
C SER A 248 -28.52 -12.78 5.34
N THR A 249 -28.15 -13.84 4.61
CA THR A 249 -27.84 -15.15 5.20
C THR A 249 -26.48 -15.21 5.89
N MET A 250 -25.63 -14.19 5.71
CA MET A 250 -24.27 -14.15 6.26
C MET A 250 -24.16 -13.46 7.62
N GLU A 251 -25.26 -12.95 8.19
CA GLU A 251 -25.23 -12.13 9.42
C GLU A 251 -24.50 -12.82 10.58
N GLU A 252 -24.81 -14.10 10.86
CA GLU A 252 -24.15 -14.86 11.94
C GLU A 252 -22.64 -15.04 11.71
N LEU A 253 -22.24 -15.26 10.46
CA LEU A 253 -20.84 -15.40 10.08
C LEU A 253 -20.07 -14.10 10.32
N VAL A 254 -20.66 -12.97 9.91
CA VAL A 254 -20.12 -11.62 10.09
C VAL A 254 -20.01 -11.27 11.59
N LEU A 255 -21.07 -11.53 12.37
CA LEU A 255 -21.07 -11.30 13.81
C LEU A 255 -19.98 -12.09 14.53
N ARG A 256 -19.81 -13.36 14.16
CA ARG A 256 -18.74 -14.20 14.72
C ARG A 256 -17.36 -13.66 14.38
N LYS A 257 -17.13 -13.20 13.14
CA LYS A 257 -15.87 -12.57 12.75
C LYS A 257 -15.61 -11.27 13.50
N GLN A 258 -16.63 -10.43 13.70
CA GLN A 258 -16.51 -9.24 14.51
C GLN A 258 -16.05 -9.58 15.93
N GLN A 259 -16.66 -10.59 16.57
CA GLN A 259 -16.27 -11.02 17.91
C GLN A 259 -14.82 -11.52 17.97
N ILE A 260 -14.35 -12.24 16.95
CA ILE A 260 -12.95 -12.68 16.86
C ILE A 260 -12.01 -11.47 16.77
N ILE A 261 -12.30 -10.49 15.92
CA ILE A 261 -11.48 -9.30 15.72
C ILE A 261 -11.41 -8.46 17.00
N GLU A 262 -12.55 -8.14 17.60
CA GLU A 262 -12.63 -7.34 18.84
C GLU A 262 -11.90 -8.02 20.00
N SER A 263 -12.14 -9.33 20.19
CA SER A 263 -11.49 -10.10 21.24
C SER A 263 -9.98 -10.20 21.03
N SER A 264 -9.53 -10.44 19.79
CA SER A 264 -8.11 -10.43 19.44
C SER A 264 -7.48 -9.09 19.76
N HIS A 265 -8.11 -7.98 19.38
CA HIS A 265 -7.61 -6.64 19.63
C HIS A 265 -7.49 -6.35 21.14
N ALA A 266 -8.52 -6.65 21.93
CA ALA A 266 -8.50 -6.46 23.37
C ALA A 266 -7.37 -7.24 24.06
N ILE A 267 -7.10 -8.47 23.61
CA ILE A 267 -6.02 -9.31 24.15
C ILE A 267 -4.64 -8.79 23.66
N LEU A 268 -4.52 -8.34 22.41
CA LEU A 268 -3.30 -7.75 21.87
C LEU A 268 -2.88 -6.48 22.63
N GLU A 269 -3.83 -5.64 23.05
CA GLU A 269 -3.52 -4.47 23.86
C GLU A 269 -2.97 -4.85 25.25
N LYS A 270 -3.43 -5.97 25.84
CA LYS A 270 -2.81 -6.53 27.05
C LYS A 270 -1.40 -7.05 26.79
N TYR A 271 -1.15 -7.65 25.61
CA TYR A 271 0.18 -8.10 25.21
C TYR A 271 1.16 -6.92 25.09
N LYS A 272 0.80 -5.89 24.32
CA LYS A 272 1.63 -4.69 24.12
C LYS A 272 1.94 -3.96 25.43
N SER A 273 1.00 -3.95 26.38
CA SER A 273 1.21 -3.35 27.70
C SER A 273 2.00 -4.23 28.68
N GLY A 274 2.49 -5.40 28.24
CA GLY A 274 3.27 -6.34 29.06
C GLY A 274 2.44 -7.05 30.15
N LYS A 275 1.11 -6.97 30.07
CA LYS A 275 0.18 -7.53 31.07
C LYS A 275 -0.35 -8.91 30.67
N LEU A 276 0.00 -9.41 29.48
CA LEU A 276 -0.43 -10.73 29.02
C LEU A 276 0.52 -11.81 29.54
N ASN A 277 -0.03 -12.73 30.33
CA ASN A 277 0.56 -14.02 30.66
C ASN A 277 -0.41 -15.16 30.31
N HIS A 278 0.04 -16.42 30.32
CA HIS A 278 -0.78 -17.57 29.92
C HIS A 278 -2.07 -17.72 30.74
N GLN A 279 -2.08 -17.33 32.02
CA GLN A 279 -3.28 -17.38 32.86
C GLN A 279 -4.31 -16.32 32.45
N SER A 280 -3.85 -15.09 32.18
CA SER A 280 -4.71 -14.00 31.71
C SER A 280 -5.28 -14.30 30.32
N LEU A 281 -4.46 -14.86 29.42
CA LEU A 281 -4.88 -15.28 28.09
C LEU A 281 -5.92 -16.40 28.16
N PHE A 282 -5.67 -17.43 29.00
CA PHE A 282 -6.66 -18.48 29.23
C PHE A 282 -7.96 -17.91 29.81
N GLY A 283 -7.87 -16.99 30.78
CA GLY A 283 -9.03 -16.31 31.36
C GLY A 283 -9.88 -15.62 30.30
N ASP A 284 -9.26 -14.80 29.45
CA ASP A 284 -9.94 -14.09 28.37
C ASP A 284 -10.59 -15.05 27.35
N LEU A 285 -9.87 -16.09 26.94
CA LEU A 285 -10.38 -17.08 25.99
C LEU A 285 -11.48 -17.98 26.59
N SER A 286 -11.41 -18.31 27.88
CA SER A 286 -12.36 -19.23 28.52
C SER A 286 -13.81 -18.74 28.54
N VAL A 287 -14.01 -17.43 28.41
CA VAL A 287 -15.33 -16.77 28.36
C VAL A 287 -15.94 -16.86 26.96
N LEU A 288 -15.12 -16.96 25.91
CA LEU A 288 -15.56 -17.02 24.51
C LEU A 288 -16.01 -18.43 24.11
N GLU A 289 -16.71 -18.56 22.99
CA GLU A 289 -16.99 -19.87 22.39
C GLU A 289 -15.68 -20.59 22.05
N LEU A 290 -15.72 -21.93 22.07
CA LEU A 290 -14.50 -22.73 21.91
C LEU A 290 -13.88 -22.48 20.54
N GLU A 291 -14.70 -22.42 19.50
CA GLU A 291 -14.28 -22.24 18.12
C GLU A 291 -13.67 -20.84 17.91
N ILE A 292 -14.27 -19.80 18.49
CA ILE A 292 -13.71 -18.42 18.50
C ILE A 292 -12.34 -18.43 19.20
N SER A 293 -12.25 -19.10 20.34
CA SER A 293 -11.00 -19.21 21.10
C SER A 293 -9.91 -19.91 20.31
N MET A 294 -10.25 -20.99 19.58
CA MET A 294 -9.31 -21.72 18.73
C MET A 294 -8.80 -20.85 17.58
N GLU A 295 -9.66 -20.02 17.01
CA GLU A 295 -9.30 -19.12 15.92
C GLU A 295 -8.36 -18.01 16.39
N ILE A 296 -8.65 -17.37 17.54
CA ILE A 296 -7.76 -16.37 18.15
C ILE A 296 -6.38 -16.98 18.46
N LEU A 297 -6.33 -18.21 18.99
CA LEU A 297 -5.07 -18.92 19.21
C LEU A 297 -4.31 -19.21 17.90
N GLY A 298 -5.04 -19.45 16.80
CA GLY A 298 -4.48 -19.54 15.45
C GLY A 298 -3.79 -18.24 15.04
N ILE A 299 -4.52 -17.12 15.09
CA ILE A 299 -4.04 -15.79 14.73
C ILE A 299 -2.79 -15.42 15.55
N PHE A 300 -2.75 -15.78 16.84
CA PHE A 300 -1.64 -15.43 17.72
C PHE A 300 -0.38 -16.26 17.45
N GLU A 301 -0.53 -17.51 17.03
CA GLU A 301 0.60 -18.33 16.55
C GLU A 301 1.15 -17.77 15.24
N GLU A 302 0.26 -17.41 14.29
CA GLU A 302 0.65 -16.83 13.00
C GLU A 302 1.39 -15.49 13.14
N LYS A 303 1.02 -14.69 14.15
CA LYS A 303 1.68 -13.42 14.48
C LYS A 303 2.89 -13.57 15.40
N GLU A 304 3.34 -14.80 15.67
CA GLU A 304 4.49 -15.13 16.53
C GLU A 304 4.36 -14.59 17.98
N ILE A 305 3.14 -14.31 18.44
CA ILE A 305 2.85 -13.88 19.81
C ILE A 305 2.92 -15.08 20.77
N LEU A 306 2.56 -16.26 20.27
CA LEU A 306 2.59 -17.52 20.99
C LEU A 306 3.39 -18.56 20.20
N GLY A 307 4.22 -19.30 20.91
CA GLY A 307 4.81 -20.53 20.39
C GLY A 307 3.80 -21.65 20.26
N ARG A 308 4.06 -22.59 19.36
CA ARG A 308 3.21 -23.78 19.11
C ARG A 308 2.95 -24.62 20.37
N SER A 309 3.93 -24.74 21.26
CA SER A 309 3.79 -25.44 22.54
C SER A 309 2.83 -24.73 23.49
N GLU A 310 2.88 -23.40 23.55
CA GLU A 310 2.02 -22.57 24.40
C GLU A 310 0.56 -22.60 23.90
N LYS A 311 0.37 -22.52 22.59
CA LYS A 311 -0.94 -22.72 21.95
C LYS A 311 -1.56 -24.05 22.33
N ASN A 312 -0.80 -25.15 22.22
CA ASN A 312 -1.31 -26.49 22.53
C ASN A 312 -1.70 -26.63 24.00
N LEU A 313 -0.91 -26.07 24.92
CA LEU A 313 -1.23 -26.08 26.35
C LEU A 313 -2.56 -25.36 26.63
N ILE A 314 -2.72 -24.13 26.13
CA ILE A 314 -3.94 -23.33 26.36
C ILE A 314 -5.14 -24.00 25.70
N LYS A 315 -4.96 -24.56 24.51
CA LYS A 315 -5.99 -25.34 23.81
C LYS A 315 -6.50 -26.49 24.68
N GLU A 316 -5.61 -27.32 25.21
CA GLU A 316 -6.01 -28.45 26.06
C GLU A 316 -6.75 -28.00 27.33
N LEU A 317 -6.32 -26.89 27.95
CA LEU A 317 -6.99 -26.32 29.12
C LEU A 317 -8.41 -25.84 28.77
N LEU A 318 -8.59 -25.20 27.62
CA LEU A 318 -9.90 -24.72 27.16
C LEU A 318 -10.86 -25.89 26.89
N PHE A 319 -10.39 -26.93 26.20
CA PHE A 319 -11.19 -28.15 25.97
C PHE A 319 -11.66 -28.77 27.28
N LYS A 320 -10.76 -28.95 28.26
CA LYS A 320 -11.11 -29.49 29.58
C LYS A 320 -12.13 -28.61 30.30
N HIS A 321 -11.92 -27.29 30.30
CA HIS A 321 -12.81 -26.34 30.98
C HIS A 321 -14.23 -26.32 30.40
N LYS A 322 -14.36 -26.37 29.07
CA LYS A 322 -15.66 -26.37 28.40
C LYS A 322 -16.42 -27.69 28.60
N HIS A 323 -15.71 -28.83 28.57
CA HIS A 323 -16.30 -30.13 28.90
C HIS A 323 -16.85 -30.16 30.34
N LEU A 324 -16.05 -29.69 31.31
CA LEU A 324 -16.48 -29.61 32.72
C LEU A 324 -17.70 -28.71 32.92
N LYS A 325 -17.84 -27.62 32.14
CA LYS A 325 -19.04 -26.78 32.18
C LYS A 325 -20.28 -27.47 31.60
N SER A 326 -20.14 -28.23 30.52
CA SER A 326 -21.26 -28.94 29.88
C SER A 326 -21.83 -30.09 30.71
N GLU A 327 -21.05 -30.65 31.64
CA GLU A 327 -21.49 -31.70 32.56
C GLU A 327 -22.25 -31.16 33.79
N ILE A 328 -22.21 -29.85 34.02
CA ILE A 328 -22.77 -29.19 35.22
C ILE A 328 -24.07 -28.43 34.91
N THR A 329 -24.37 -28.17 33.64
CA THR A 329 -25.62 -27.55 33.13
C THR A 329 -26.59 -28.59 32.62
#